data_AF-A0A1J1LUL2-F1
#
_entry.id   AF-A0A1J1LUL2-F1
#
_cell.length_a   1.000
_cell.length_b   1.000
_cell.length_c   1.000
_cell.angle_alpha   90.00
_cell.angle_beta   90.00
_cell.angle_gamma   90.00
#
_symmetry.space_group_name_H-M   'P 1'
#
loop_
_entity.id
_entity.type
_entity.pdbx_description
1 polymer ?
#
loop_
_entity_poly.entity_id
_entity_poly.type
_entity_poly.pdbx_seq_one_letter_code
_entity_poly.pdbx_strand_id
1 'polypeptide(L)' 'MSEECVKNGYYCPFVQNPHQLDQYVCLKCGIKRDLEKKEKSEALDFIILFLMGILIAILLFRR' A
#
# COMPACT_ATOMS: atom_id res chain seq x y z
N MET A 1 12.27 23.08 11.26
CA MET A 1 12.87 22.03 12.13
C MET A 1 12.51 20.64 11.59
N SER A 2 12.76 20.36 10.31
CA SER A 2 12.30 19.12 9.63
C SER A 2 13.23 18.69 8.51
N GLU A 3 13.98 19.62 7.89
CA GLU A 3 14.94 19.32 6.81
C GLU A 3 16.19 18.55 7.27
N GLU A 4 16.54 18.62 8.55
CA GLU A 4 17.76 17.99 9.09
C GLU A 4 17.68 16.45 9.14
N CYS A 5 16.46 15.93 9.27
CA CYS A 5 16.21 14.50 9.48
C CYS A 5 16.20 13.71 8.16
N VAL A 6 15.88 14.38 7.04
CA VAL A 6 15.94 13.78 5.69
C VAL A 6 17.39 13.77 5.18
N LYS A 7 18.16 14.83 5.44
CA LYS A 7 19.53 14.97 4.93
C LYS A 7 20.53 14.02 5.58
N ASN A 8 20.35 13.68 6.84
CA ASN A 8 21.40 12.96 7.58
C ASN A 8 21.27 11.44 7.54
N GLY A 9 20.24 10.83 6.92
CA GLY A 9 20.20 9.39 6.63
C GLY A 9 20.31 8.41 7.82
N TYR A 10 20.54 8.90 9.04
CA TYR A 10 20.70 8.09 10.23
C TYR A 10 19.33 7.67 10.71
N TYR A 11 18.97 6.42 10.36
CA TYR A 11 18.02 5.56 11.05
C TYR A 11 17.04 6.32 11.95
N CYS A 12 15.89 6.72 11.42
CA CYS A 12 14.83 7.18 12.29
C CYS A 12 14.00 5.98 12.77
N PRO A 13 13.80 5.81 14.09
CA PRO A 13 12.79 4.91 14.62
C PRO A 13 11.40 5.46 14.29
N PHE A 14 10.78 4.89 13.25
CA PHE A 14 9.38 5.12 12.92
C PHE A 14 8.50 4.28 13.83
N VAL A 15 7.51 4.90 14.45
CA VAL A 15 6.51 4.24 15.28
C VAL A 15 5.12 4.51 14.70
N GLN A 16 4.25 3.52 14.74
CA GLN A 16 2.88 3.67 14.28
C GLN A 16 2.13 4.65 15.17
N ASN A 17 1.43 5.62 14.57
CA ASN A 17 0.61 6.56 15.31
C ASN A 17 -0.63 5.84 15.86
N PRO A 18 -0.85 5.79 17.18
CA PRO A 18 -2.02 5.11 17.75
C PRO A 18 -3.35 5.78 17.37
N HIS A 19 -3.34 7.04 16.96
CA HIS A 19 -4.52 7.77 16.50
C HIS A 19 -4.77 7.63 14.99
N GLN A 20 -3.76 7.21 14.21
CA GLN A 20 -3.83 7.08 12.76
C GLN A 20 -3.01 5.87 12.32
N LEU A 21 -3.67 4.71 12.21
CA LEU A 21 -3.03 3.41 11.93
C LEU A 21 -2.33 3.37 10.56
N ASP A 22 -2.74 4.23 9.64
CA ASP A 22 -2.16 4.43 8.31
C ASP A 22 -0.92 5.33 8.32
N GLN A 23 -0.54 5.87 9.47
CA GLN A 23 0.56 6.82 9.59
C GLN A 23 1.64 6.32 10.54
N TYR A 24 2.89 6.44 10.09
CA TYR A 24 4.08 6.23 10.90
C TYR A 24 4.76 7.57 11.15
N VAL A 25 5.18 7.81 12.39
CA VAL A 25 5.86 9.04 12.78
C VAL A 25 7.26 8.71 13.26
N CYS A 26 8.22 9.46 12.74
CA CYS A 26 9.59 9.42 13.22
C CYS A 26 9.69 10.08 14.60
N LEU A 27 10.04 9.33 15.65
CA LEU A 27 10.11 9.88 17.01
C LEU A 27 11.16 10.99 17.19
N LYS A 28 12.17 11.02 16.32
CA LYS A 28 13.30 11.96 16.42
C LYS A 28 12.97 13.36 15.87
N CYS A 29 12.15 13.44 14.84
CA CYS A 29 11.90 14.70 14.12
C CYS A 29 10.45 14.92 13.69
N GLY A 30 9.54 14.01 14.06
CA GLY A 30 8.10 14.16 13.79
C GLY A 30 7.71 14.00 12.32
N ILE A 31 8.63 13.57 11.44
CA ILE A 31 8.31 13.30 10.04
C ILE A 31 7.27 12.18 9.97
N LYS A 32 6.19 12.46 9.25
CA LYS A 32 5.11 11.53 8.97
C LYS A 32 5.41 10.77 7.67
N ARG A 33 5.12 9.47 7.68
CA ARG A 33 5.07 8.61 6.50
C ARG A 33 3.73 7.91 6.52
N ASP A 34 2.91 8.20 5.52
CA ASP A 34 1.70 7.45 5.32
C ASP A 34 2.07 6.11 4.67
N LEU A 35 1.47 5.03 5.15
CA LEU A 35 1.47 3.77 4.42
C LEU A 35 0.80 4.08 3.09
N GLU A 36 1.53 4.01 1.98
CA GLU A 36 0.92 4.04 0.66
C GLU A 36 -0.20 2.99 0.68
N LYS A 37 -1.45 3.45 0.74
CA LYS A 37 -2.58 2.62 0.35
C LYS A 37 -2.26 2.28 -1.08
N LYS A 38 -1.81 1.04 -1.32
CA LYS A 38 -1.78 0.47 -2.66
C LYS A 38 -3.16 0.78 -3.23
N GLU A 39 -3.24 1.74 -4.14
CA GLU A 39 -4.46 2.00 -4.86
C GLU A 39 -4.86 0.66 -5.42
N LYS A 40 -6.02 0.17 -4.96
CA LYS A 40 -6.55 -1.09 -5.43
C LYS A 40 -6.89 -0.82 -6.90
N SER A 41 -5.97 -1.15 -7.80
CA SER A 41 -6.16 -0.84 -9.22
C SER A 41 -7.42 -1.54 -9.69
N GLU A 42 -8.44 -0.77 -10.03
CA GLU A 42 -9.69 -1.27 -10.61
C GLU A 42 -9.40 -2.16 -11.83
N ALA A 43 -8.33 -1.85 -12.57
CA ALA A 43 -7.83 -2.66 -13.68
C ALA A 43 -7.50 -4.11 -13.30
N LEU A 44 -6.93 -4.37 -12.12
CA LEU A 44 -6.64 -5.74 -11.67
C LEU A 44 -7.94 -6.52 -11.39
N ASP A 45 -8.95 -5.83 -10.86
CA ASP A 45 -10.27 -6.43 -10.58
C ASP A 45 -10.95 -6.87 -11.89
N PHE A 46 -10.93 -6.00 -12.93
CA PHE A 46 -11.43 -6.34 -14.27
C PHE A 46 -10.69 -7.51 -14.92
N ILE A 47 -9.35 -7.56 -14.81
CA ILE A 47 -8.55 -8.66 -15.37
C ILE A 47 -8.92 -9.99 -14.70
N ILE A 48 -9.07 -10.00 -13.38
CA ILE A 48 -9.46 -11.20 -12.64
C ILE A 48 -10.85 -11.69 -13.06
N LEU A 49 -11.82 -10.78 -13.17
CA LEU A 49 -13.18 -11.11 -13.61
C LEU A 49 -13.20 -11.69 -15.04
N PHE A 50 -12.42 -11.12 -15.95
CA PHE A 50 -12.31 -11.62 -17.32
C PHE A 50 -11.73 -13.03 -17.38
N LEU A 51 -10.64 -13.30 -16.63
CA LEU A 51 -10.04 -14.62 -16.55
C LEU A 51 -10.99 -15.67 -15.96
N MET A 52 -11.75 -15.30 -14.91
CA MET A 52 -12.78 -16.17 -14.33
C MET A 52 -13.88 -16.52 -15.33
N GLY A 53 -14.33 -15.54 -16.13
CA GLY A 53 -15.31 -15.77 -17.19
C GLY A 53 -14.81 -16.75 -18.25
N ILE A 54 -13.55 -16.62 -18.68
CA ILE A 54 -12.93 -17.55 -19.65
C ILE A 54 -12.85 -18.96 -19.06
N LEU A 55 -12.41 -19.11 -17.81
CA LEU A 55 -12.33 -20.43 -17.17
C LEU A 55 -13.70 -21.10 -17.09
N ILE A 56 -14.74 -20.37 -16.71
CA ILE A 56 -16.12 -20.89 -16.67
C ILE A 56 -16.59 -21.28 -18.07
N ALA A 57 -16.33 -20.46 -19.09
CA ALA A 57 -16.68 -20.77 -20.47
C ALA A 57 -15.98 -22.07 -20.93
N ILE A 58 -14.68 -22.21 -20.68
CA ILE A 58 -13.94 -23.44 -21.02
C ILE A 58 -14.52 -24.65 -20.30
N LEU A 59 -14.87 -24.53 -19.01
CA LEU A 59 -15.46 -25.62 -18.23
C LEU A 59 -16.85 -26.03 -18.75
N LEU A 60 -17.65 -25.07 -19.21
CA LEU A 60 -18.97 -25.33 -19.80
C LEU A 60 -18.87 -25.90 -21.22
N PHE A 61 -17.90 -25.47 -22.02
CA PHE A 61 -17.67 -25.98 -23.39
C PHE A 61 -16.95 -27.34 -23.43
N ARG A 62 -16.21 -27.71 -22.38
CA ARG A 62 -15.57 -29.04 -22.24
C ARG A 62 -16.48 -30.11 -21.64
N ARG A 63 -17.67 -29.74 -21.19
CA ARG A 63 -18.69 -30.65 -20.65
C ARG A 63 -19.74 -30.93 -21.72
#